data_AF-A0A2S8ZB69-F1
#
_entry.id   AF-A0A2S8ZB69-F1
#
_cell.length_a   1.000
_cell.length_b   1.000
_cell.length_c   1.000
_cell.angle_alpha   90.00
_cell.angle_beta   90.00
_cell.angle_gamma   90.00
#
_symmetry.space_group_name_H-M   'P 1'
#
loop_
_entity.id
_entity.type
_entity.pdbx_description
1 polymer ?
#
loop_
_entity_poly.entity_id
_entity_poly.type
_entity_poly.pdbx_seq_one_letter_code
_entity_poly.pdbx_strand_id
1 'polypeptide(L)'
;MTGVDLGVEAPLSFRSALRRLDSAQKPGVGVPAYTRWVNRRAARVFAAFFGAVKATPSAVSVVSIVFTFAGLASFLLLQAYSPVLAGFAAALLLAIGYALDSADGQLARLQGTSSLQGEWLDHTLDAVRLPAVHLAIAAAFLMSGMTTLAVAAALFSVLASASFLSQNVGGLLRDNARVERTEVRRMQSWILLPTDPGVLCWVFVLWGVLPLFVAAYLLLMLANVAHMIFSARRRWRELAEGGQR
;
A
#
# COMPACT_ATOMS: atom_id res chain seq x y z
N MET A 1 33.43 -23.75 36.55
CA MET A 1 33.25 -23.89 35.08
C MET A 1 31.78 -23.61 34.78
N THR A 2 31.48 -22.36 34.43
CA THR A 2 30.11 -21.90 34.11
C THR A 2 29.83 -22.22 32.64
N GLY A 3 28.99 -23.22 32.39
CA GLY A 3 28.46 -23.50 31.07
C GLY A 3 27.56 -22.36 30.62
N VAL A 4 28.00 -21.61 29.61
CA VAL A 4 27.12 -20.70 28.87
C VAL A 4 26.22 -21.61 28.03
N ASP A 5 24.98 -21.76 28.48
CA ASP A 5 23.92 -22.40 27.71
C ASP A 5 23.64 -21.50 26.49
N LEU A 6 24.32 -21.78 25.38
CA LEU A 6 24.03 -21.18 24.09
C LEU A 6 22.69 -21.78 23.63
N GLY A 7 21.61 -21.27 24.22
CA GLY A 7 20.24 -21.64 23.89
C GLY A 7 20.05 -21.46 22.39
N VAL A 8 20.07 -22.58 21.66
CA VAL A 8 19.67 -22.63 20.26
C VAL A 8 18.20 -22.24 20.26
N GLU A 9 17.90 -20.98 19.95
CA GLU A 9 16.52 -20.52 19.83
C GLU A 9 15.79 -21.46 18.86
N ALA A 10 14.78 -22.14 19.38
CA ALA A 10 13.99 -23.06 18.58
C ALA A 10 13.47 -22.34 17.32
N PRO A 11 13.48 -22.99 16.14
CA PRO A 11 13.06 -22.36 14.90
C PRO A 11 11.66 -21.77 15.04
N LEU A 12 11.50 -20.55 14.50
CA LEU A 12 10.32 -19.71 14.71
C LEU A 12 9.09 -20.33 14.03
N SER A 13 8.31 -21.12 14.77
CA SER A 13 7.08 -21.74 14.26
C SER A 13 6.03 -20.70 13.85
N PHE A 14 5.14 -21.03 12.91
CA PHE A 14 4.05 -20.14 12.48
C PHE A 14 3.20 -19.62 13.66
N ARG A 15 2.86 -20.50 14.62
CA ARG A 15 2.06 -20.12 15.82
C ARG A 15 2.83 -19.23 16.79
N SER A 16 4.15 -19.38 16.90
CA SER A 16 4.96 -18.47 17.72
C SER A 16 5.16 -17.13 17.02
N ALA A 17 5.33 -17.11 15.69
CA ALA A 17 5.38 -15.90 14.87
C ALA A 17 4.12 -15.06 15.03
N LEU A 18 2.95 -15.69 14.90
CA LEU A 18 1.65 -15.02 15.01
C LEU A 18 1.47 -14.36 16.39
N ARG A 19 1.84 -15.04 17.47
CA ARG A 19 1.78 -14.50 18.84
C ARG A 19 2.74 -13.33 19.06
N ARG A 20 3.99 -13.43 18.57
CA ARG A 20 4.97 -12.34 18.68
C ARG A 20 4.55 -11.10 17.88
N LEU A 21 3.90 -11.30 16.74
CA LEU A 21 3.39 -10.20 15.92
C LEU A 21 2.31 -9.38 16.64
N ASP A 22 1.52 -9.96 17.55
CA ASP A 22 0.49 -9.21 18.31
C ASP A 22 1.12 -8.10 19.17
N SER A 23 2.31 -8.32 19.71
CA SER A 23 3.06 -7.32 20.49
C SER A 23 3.90 -6.35 19.66
N ALA A 24 4.17 -6.64 18.38
CA ALA A 24 5.14 -5.90 17.56
C ALA A 24 4.51 -4.96 16.52
N GLN A 25 3.19 -4.75 16.54
CA GLN A 25 2.51 -3.93 15.54
C GLN A 25 2.59 -2.42 15.84
N LYS A 26 2.79 -1.61 14.79
CA LYS A 26 2.63 -0.16 14.88
C LYS A 26 1.17 0.19 15.20
N PRO A 27 0.91 1.26 15.98
CA PRO A 27 -0.44 1.76 16.19
C PRO A 27 -1.22 1.94 14.87
N GLY A 28 -2.52 1.65 14.88
CA GLY A 28 -3.42 1.84 13.72
C GLY A 28 -3.87 3.29 13.52
N VAL A 29 -3.34 4.21 14.31
CA VAL A 29 -3.75 5.61 14.39
C VAL A 29 -3.25 6.34 13.14
N GLY A 30 -4.16 6.96 12.37
CA GLY A 30 -3.84 7.69 11.14
C GLY A 30 -3.78 6.82 9.88
N VAL A 31 -4.11 5.53 10.01
CA VAL A 31 -4.12 4.54 8.92
C VAL A 31 -5.54 4.46 8.35
N PRO A 32 -5.70 4.40 7.02
CA PRO A 32 -7.00 4.17 6.38
C PRO A 32 -7.72 2.93 6.91
N ALA A 33 -9.05 2.95 6.90
CA ALA A 33 -9.91 1.95 7.52
C ALA A 33 -9.67 0.52 6.99
N TYR A 34 -9.60 0.33 5.67
CA TYR A 34 -9.36 -0.99 5.10
C TYR A 34 -7.94 -1.47 5.42
N THR A 35 -6.92 -0.63 5.24
CA THR A 35 -5.54 -0.96 5.60
C THR A 35 -5.45 -1.40 7.07
N ARG A 36 -6.11 -0.66 7.96
CA ARG A 36 -6.05 -0.87 9.41
C ARG A 36 -6.68 -2.18 9.84
N TRP A 37 -7.89 -2.47 9.37
CA TRP A 37 -8.71 -3.57 9.91
C TRP A 37 -8.70 -4.83 9.06
N VAL A 38 -8.44 -4.71 7.75
CA VAL A 38 -8.42 -5.85 6.83
C VAL A 38 -6.99 -6.15 6.43
N ASN A 39 -6.30 -5.21 5.77
CA ASN A 39 -4.99 -5.47 5.18
C ASN A 39 -3.95 -5.90 6.21
N ARG A 40 -3.84 -5.17 7.34
CA ARG A 40 -2.87 -5.50 8.40
C ARG A 40 -3.10 -6.88 9.02
N ARG A 41 -4.35 -7.35 9.07
CA ARG A 41 -4.67 -8.69 9.57
C ARG A 41 -4.24 -9.77 8.58
N ALA A 42 -4.49 -9.57 7.29
CA ALA A 42 -4.01 -10.46 6.24
C ALA A 42 -2.47 -10.48 6.18
N ALA A 43 -1.84 -9.29 6.19
CA ALA A 43 -0.40 -9.11 6.23
C ALA A 43 0.27 -9.81 7.41
N ARG A 44 -0.38 -9.85 8.58
CA ARG A 44 0.11 -10.58 9.77
C ARG A 44 0.23 -12.08 9.50
N VAL A 45 -0.74 -12.65 8.78
CA VAL A 45 -0.72 -14.08 8.41
C VAL A 45 0.44 -14.36 7.45
N PHE A 46 0.62 -13.51 6.42
CA PHE A 46 1.76 -13.61 5.51
C PHE A 46 3.10 -13.46 6.24
N ALA A 47 3.24 -12.47 7.12
CA ALA A 47 4.47 -12.27 7.90
C ALA A 47 4.79 -13.48 8.79
N ALA A 48 3.78 -14.09 9.41
CA ALA A 48 3.97 -15.31 10.19
C ALA A 48 4.41 -16.50 9.32
N PHE A 49 3.85 -16.64 8.12
CA PHE A 49 4.25 -17.66 7.15
C PHE A 49 5.71 -17.46 6.70
N PHE A 50 6.06 -16.27 6.23
CA PHE A 50 7.41 -15.95 5.76
C PHE A 50 8.47 -16.02 6.87
N GLY A 51 8.10 -15.67 8.10
CA GLY A 51 8.94 -15.89 9.28
C GLY A 51 9.22 -17.37 9.52
N ALA A 52 8.22 -18.24 9.37
CA ALA A 52 8.38 -19.68 9.55
C ALA A 52 9.27 -20.34 8.49
N VAL A 53 9.23 -19.85 7.25
CA VAL A 53 10.11 -20.31 6.15
C VAL A 53 11.43 -19.54 6.07
N LYS A 54 11.74 -18.69 7.06
CA LYS A 54 12.99 -17.89 7.15
C LYS A 54 13.26 -17.01 5.93
N ALA A 55 12.23 -16.50 5.28
CA ALA A 55 12.38 -15.54 4.20
C ALA A 55 12.85 -14.18 4.73
N THR A 56 13.49 -13.39 3.87
CA THR A 56 13.88 -12.00 4.18
C THR A 56 12.73 -11.04 3.86
N PRO A 57 12.61 -9.90 4.56
CA PRO A 57 11.62 -8.87 4.24
C PRO A 57 11.69 -8.41 2.77
N SER A 58 12.89 -8.17 2.25
CA SER A 58 13.09 -7.77 0.85
C SER A 58 12.59 -8.81 -0.16
N ALA A 59 12.71 -10.10 0.15
CA ALA A 59 12.13 -11.15 -0.71
C ALA A 59 10.60 -11.05 -0.71
N VAL A 60 9.97 -10.74 0.44
CA VAL A 60 8.52 -10.52 0.52
C VAL A 60 8.10 -9.30 -0.29
N SER A 61 8.87 -8.20 -0.27
CA SER A 61 8.63 -7.02 -1.12
C SER A 61 8.68 -7.37 -2.61
N VAL A 62 9.62 -8.22 -3.03
CA VAL A 62 9.70 -8.72 -4.42
C VAL A 62 8.49 -9.58 -4.78
N VAL A 63 8.07 -10.50 -3.91
CA VAL A 63 6.88 -11.32 -4.14
C VAL A 63 5.63 -10.43 -4.23
N SER A 64 5.53 -9.40 -3.38
CA SER A 64 4.46 -8.41 -3.42
C SER A 64 4.32 -7.75 -4.80
N ILE A 65 5.42 -7.22 -5.36
CA ILE A 65 5.35 -6.56 -6.67
C ILE A 65 5.04 -7.55 -7.81
N VAL A 66 5.49 -8.80 -7.72
CA VAL A 66 5.11 -9.86 -8.68
C VAL A 66 3.59 -10.07 -8.67
N PHE A 67 2.96 -10.16 -7.50
CA PHE A 67 1.50 -10.25 -7.41
C PHE A 67 0.80 -9.01 -7.97
N THR A 68 1.34 -7.81 -7.72
CA THR A 68 0.80 -6.58 -8.31
C THR A 68 0.80 -6.65 -9.84
N PHE A 69 1.96 -6.93 -10.46
CA PHE A 69 2.07 -6.97 -11.92
C PHE A 69 1.35 -8.16 -12.55
N ALA A 70 1.26 -9.31 -11.86
CA ALA A 70 0.40 -10.41 -12.29
C ALA A 70 -1.07 -9.99 -12.30
N GLY A 71 -1.52 -9.23 -11.31
CA GLY A 71 -2.86 -8.63 -11.27
C GLY A 71 -3.11 -7.71 -12.46
N LEU A 72 -2.21 -6.77 -12.72
CA LEU A 72 -2.33 -5.83 -13.84
C LEU A 72 -2.24 -6.52 -15.21
N ALA A 73 -1.36 -7.51 -15.36
CA ALA A 73 -1.26 -8.29 -16.59
C ALA A 73 -2.53 -9.12 -16.84
N SER A 74 -3.01 -9.83 -15.81
CA SER A 74 -4.26 -10.62 -15.90
C SER A 74 -5.45 -9.73 -16.25
N PHE A 75 -5.53 -8.53 -15.67
CA PHE A 75 -6.55 -7.53 -15.98
C PHE A 75 -6.54 -7.18 -17.48
N LEU A 76 -5.39 -6.76 -17.99
CA LEU A 76 -5.25 -6.30 -19.37
C LEU A 76 -5.46 -7.41 -20.40
N LEU A 77 -5.02 -8.63 -20.09
CA LEU A 77 -5.15 -9.77 -20.99
C LEU A 77 -6.57 -10.34 -21.03
N LEU A 78 -7.28 -10.32 -19.90
CA LEU A 78 -8.59 -10.97 -19.77
C LEU A 78 -9.76 -10.03 -20.07
N GLN A 79 -9.59 -8.71 -19.97
CA GLN A 79 -10.72 -7.76 -20.07
C GLN A 79 -11.54 -7.88 -21.37
N ALA A 80 -10.89 -8.21 -22.50
CA ALA A 80 -11.57 -8.32 -23.80
C ALA A 80 -12.38 -9.62 -23.91
N TYR A 81 -11.93 -10.67 -23.22
CA TYR A 81 -12.58 -11.99 -23.23
C TYR A 81 -13.66 -12.10 -22.15
N SER A 82 -13.36 -11.64 -20.94
CA SER A 82 -14.27 -11.66 -19.79
C SER A 82 -13.96 -10.49 -18.84
N PRO A 83 -14.69 -9.38 -18.95
CA PRO A 83 -14.54 -8.23 -18.05
C PRO A 83 -14.72 -8.60 -16.58
N VAL A 84 -15.66 -9.50 -16.27
CA VAL A 84 -15.91 -9.97 -14.90
C VAL A 84 -14.68 -10.70 -14.35
N LEU A 85 -14.16 -11.69 -15.09
CA LEU A 85 -12.99 -12.45 -14.66
C LEU A 85 -11.75 -11.56 -14.52
N ALA A 86 -11.54 -10.64 -15.47
CA ALA A 86 -10.45 -9.68 -15.42
C ALA A 86 -10.50 -8.83 -14.15
N GLY A 87 -11.69 -8.30 -13.82
CA GLY A 87 -11.91 -7.50 -12.62
C GLY A 87 -11.66 -8.27 -11.32
N PHE A 88 -12.19 -9.49 -11.21
CA PHE A 88 -11.98 -10.33 -10.03
C PHE A 88 -10.52 -10.78 -9.86
N ALA A 89 -9.87 -11.20 -10.95
CA ALA A 89 -8.47 -11.61 -10.93
C ALA A 89 -7.56 -10.45 -10.50
N ALA A 90 -7.78 -9.26 -11.08
CA ALA A 90 -7.07 -8.05 -10.71
C ALA A 90 -7.29 -7.70 -9.22
N ALA A 91 -8.55 -7.66 -8.77
CA ALA A 91 -8.88 -7.31 -7.39
C ALA A 91 -8.18 -8.22 -6.39
N LEU A 92 -8.24 -9.53 -6.61
CA LEU A 92 -7.64 -10.51 -5.71
C LEU A 92 -6.12 -10.43 -5.71
N LEU A 93 -5.48 -10.42 -6.89
CA LEU A 93 -4.02 -10.39 -6.99
C LEU A 93 -3.42 -9.08 -6.46
N LEU A 94 -4.07 -7.94 -6.74
CA LEU A 94 -3.69 -6.64 -6.19
C LEU A 94 -3.87 -6.60 -4.66
N ALA A 95 -4.97 -7.14 -4.13
CA ALA A 95 -5.18 -7.22 -2.69
C ALA A 95 -4.16 -8.12 -1.98
N ILE A 96 -3.78 -9.25 -2.60
CA ILE A 96 -2.70 -10.12 -2.09
C ILE A 96 -1.36 -9.38 -2.12
N GLY A 97 -1.03 -8.73 -3.24
CA GLY A 97 0.18 -7.90 -3.35
C GLY A 97 0.22 -6.84 -2.25
N TYR A 98 -0.87 -6.11 -2.04
CA TYR A 98 -0.94 -5.09 -0.98
C TYR A 98 -0.84 -5.65 0.45
N ALA A 99 -1.33 -6.87 0.68
CA ALA A 99 -1.16 -7.54 1.97
C ALA A 99 0.29 -8.01 2.18
N LEU A 100 0.96 -8.52 1.14
CA LEU A 100 2.37 -8.91 1.15
C LEU A 100 3.30 -7.72 1.37
N ASP A 101 3.00 -6.61 0.72
CA ASP A 101 3.64 -5.31 0.93
C ASP A 101 3.63 -4.92 2.41
N SER A 102 2.45 -4.90 3.02
CA SER A 102 2.34 -4.64 4.48
C SER A 102 2.96 -5.74 5.36
N ALA A 103 3.25 -6.93 4.81
CA ALA A 103 3.83 -8.05 5.54
C ALA A 103 5.35 -7.94 5.65
N ASP A 104 6.05 -7.32 4.70
CA ASP A 104 7.51 -7.18 4.74
C ASP A 104 7.97 -6.39 5.98
N GLY A 105 7.31 -5.28 6.30
CA GLY A 105 7.64 -4.45 7.44
C GLY A 105 7.22 -5.11 8.75
N GLN A 106 6.16 -5.93 8.72
CA GLN A 106 5.81 -6.76 9.88
C GLN A 106 6.86 -7.84 10.12
N LEU A 107 7.36 -8.47 9.07
CA LEU A 107 8.42 -9.47 9.14
C LEU A 107 9.75 -8.85 9.61
N ALA A 108 10.12 -7.68 9.10
CA ALA A 108 11.32 -6.95 9.52
C ALA A 108 11.29 -6.60 11.01
N ARG A 109 10.13 -6.18 11.54
CA ARG A 109 9.95 -5.95 12.98
C ARG A 109 9.99 -7.24 13.79
N LEU A 110 9.38 -8.31 13.29
CA LEU A 110 9.40 -9.62 13.94
C LEU A 110 10.81 -10.20 14.05
N GLN A 111 11.63 -10.01 13.01
CA GLN A 111 13.00 -10.52 12.94
C GLN A 111 14.05 -9.55 13.52
N GLY A 112 13.68 -8.29 13.79
CA GLY A 112 14.64 -7.26 14.20
C GLY A 112 15.59 -6.80 13.08
N THR A 113 15.18 -6.95 11.81
CA THR A 113 16.01 -6.75 10.61
C THR A 113 15.64 -5.50 9.80
N SER A 114 14.96 -4.51 10.40
CA SER A 114 14.68 -3.23 9.75
C SER A 114 15.98 -2.55 9.27
N SER A 115 16.03 -2.10 8.02
CA SER A 115 17.24 -1.53 7.41
C SER A 115 16.92 -0.43 6.40
N LEU A 116 17.90 0.45 6.15
CA LEU A 116 17.80 1.51 5.13
C LEU A 116 17.67 0.94 3.72
N GLN A 117 18.30 -0.21 3.44
CA GLN A 117 18.20 -0.90 2.15
C GLN A 117 16.77 -1.41 1.92
N GLY A 118 16.14 -1.97 2.95
CA GLY A 118 14.74 -2.41 2.90
C GLY A 118 13.77 -1.24 2.71
N GLU A 119 13.97 -0.14 3.44
CA GLU A 119 13.16 1.08 3.31
C GLU A 119 13.29 1.73 1.91
N TRP A 120 14.51 1.78 1.35
CA TRP A 120 14.71 2.24 -0.02
C TRP A 120 14.01 1.34 -1.04
N LEU A 121 14.10 0.02 -0.88
CA LEU A 121 13.44 -0.93 -1.77
C LEU A 121 11.91 -0.76 -1.72
N ASP A 122 11.32 -0.71 -0.54
CA ASP A 122 9.89 -0.50 -0.30
C ASP A 122 9.39 0.75 -1.06
N HIS A 123 10.05 1.90 -0.82
CA HIS A 123 9.71 3.15 -1.50
C HIS A 123 9.91 3.10 -3.02
N THR A 124 10.93 2.39 -3.49
CA THR A 124 11.18 2.25 -4.94
C THR A 124 10.09 1.41 -5.61
N LEU A 125 9.66 0.32 -4.98
CA LEU A 125 8.58 -0.52 -5.48
C LEU A 125 7.23 0.21 -5.42
N ASP A 126 6.99 1.01 -4.38
CA ASP A 126 5.82 1.88 -4.28
C ASP A 126 5.75 2.94 -5.38
N ALA A 127 6.88 3.59 -5.66
CA ALA A 127 7.01 4.57 -6.75
C ALA A 127 6.63 3.98 -8.12
N VAL A 128 6.83 2.67 -8.28
CA VAL A 128 6.49 1.94 -9.50
C VAL A 128 5.03 1.50 -9.48
N ARG A 129 4.55 0.82 -8.42
CA ARG A 129 3.23 0.20 -8.44
C ARG A 129 2.08 1.21 -8.45
N LEU A 130 2.21 2.31 -7.71
CA LEU A 130 1.13 3.27 -7.53
C LEU A 130 0.68 3.86 -8.88
N PRO A 131 1.58 4.41 -9.72
CA PRO A 131 1.19 4.84 -11.07
C PRO A 131 0.81 3.66 -11.98
N ALA A 132 1.48 2.51 -11.87
CA ALA A 132 1.24 1.37 -12.77
C ALA A 132 -0.22 0.88 -12.74
N VAL A 133 -0.88 0.87 -11.57
CA VAL A 133 -2.30 0.50 -11.45
C VAL A 133 -3.18 1.42 -12.30
N HIS A 134 -2.98 2.72 -12.21
CA HIS A 134 -3.75 3.70 -12.96
C HIS A 134 -3.42 3.70 -14.45
N LEU A 135 -2.16 3.44 -14.82
CA LEU A 135 -1.76 3.27 -16.22
C LEU A 135 -2.37 2.01 -16.85
N ALA A 136 -2.51 0.92 -16.09
CA ALA A 136 -3.21 -0.28 -16.57
C ALA A 136 -4.70 0.01 -16.82
N ILE A 137 -5.35 0.77 -15.93
CA ILE A 137 -6.74 1.23 -16.14
C ILE A 137 -6.82 2.14 -17.37
N ALA A 138 -5.86 3.05 -17.55
CA ALA A 138 -5.80 3.92 -18.73
C ALA A 138 -5.65 3.10 -20.02
N ALA A 139 -4.74 2.13 -20.04
CA ALA A 139 -4.55 1.21 -21.16
C ALA A 139 -5.82 0.42 -21.48
N ALA A 140 -6.52 -0.08 -20.46
CA ALA A 140 -7.80 -0.76 -20.60
C ALA A 140 -8.89 0.12 -21.24
N PHE A 141 -9.00 1.37 -20.81
CA PHE A 141 -9.89 2.33 -21.44
C PHE A 141 -9.49 2.65 -22.89
N LEU A 142 -8.20 2.79 -23.20
CA LEU A 142 -7.72 2.99 -24.58
C LEU A 142 -8.06 1.80 -25.48
N MET A 143 -7.81 0.57 -25.01
CA MET A 143 -8.13 -0.67 -25.72
C MET A 143 -9.64 -0.78 -26.00
N SER A 144 -10.47 -0.15 -25.17
CA SER A 144 -11.93 -0.10 -25.31
C SER A 144 -12.44 1.13 -26.08
N GLY A 145 -11.56 1.97 -26.64
CA GLY A 145 -11.93 3.18 -27.37
C GLY A 145 -12.41 4.36 -26.50
N MET A 146 -12.23 4.29 -25.18
CA MET A 146 -12.72 5.28 -24.21
C MET A 146 -11.66 6.33 -23.86
N THR A 147 -11.18 7.07 -24.86
CA THR A 147 -10.02 7.98 -24.74
C THR A 147 -10.13 8.98 -23.59
N THR A 148 -11.29 9.60 -23.37
CA THR A 148 -11.48 10.57 -22.27
C THR A 148 -11.27 9.94 -20.89
N LEU A 149 -11.74 8.70 -20.69
CA LEU A 149 -11.53 7.98 -19.44
C LEU A 149 -10.08 7.50 -19.28
N ALA A 150 -9.43 7.15 -20.39
CA ALA A 150 -8.00 6.86 -20.37
C ALA A 150 -7.17 8.07 -19.92
N VAL A 151 -7.48 9.26 -20.42
CA VAL A 151 -6.85 10.52 -19.98
C VAL A 151 -7.12 10.76 -18.49
N ALA A 152 -8.35 10.58 -18.02
CA ALA A 152 -8.67 10.70 -16.59
C ALA A 152 -7.86 9.71 -15.73
N ALA A 153 -7.71 8.46 -16.16
CA ALA A 153 -6.91 7.47 -15.47
C ALA A 153 -5.41 7.81 -15.49
N ALA A 154 -4.88 8.32 -16.60
CA ALA A 154 -3.50 8.81 -16.68
C ALA A 154 -3.26 10.01 -15.75
N LEU A 155 -4.22 10.94 -15.62
CA LEU A 155 -4.15 12.03 -14.65
C LEU A 155 -4.18 11.51 -13.21
N PHE A 156 -4.97 10.47 -12.93
CA PHE A 156 -4.96 9.83 -11.62
C PHE A 156 -3.60 9.15 -11.33
N SER A 157 -2.94 8.57 -12.34
CA SER A 157 -1.55 8.09 -12.21
C SER A 157 -0.59 9.20 -11.77
N VAL A 158 -0.69 10.39 -12.38
CA VAL A 158 0.14 11.55 -12.01
C VAL A 158 -0.16 12.00 -10.59
N LEU A 159 -1.44 12.05 -10.21
CA LEU A 159 -1.88 12.40 -8.85
C LEU A 159 -1.33 11.42 -7.81
N ALA A 160 -1.35 10.11 -8.09
CA ALA A 160 -0.82 9.09 -7.20
C ALA A 160 0.68 9.27 -6.98
N SER A 161 1.45 9.45 -8.06
CA SER A 161 2.89 9.73 -7.98
C SER A 161 3.21 11.01 -7.22
N ALA A 162 2.48 12.10 -7.48
CA ALA A 162 2.68 13.37 -6.79
C ALA A 162 2.35 13.27 -5.29
N SER A 163 1.29 12.53 -4.95
CA SER A 163 0.88 12.29 -3.56
C SER A 163 1.90 11.44 -2.81
N PHE A 164 2.46 10.42 -3.47
CA PHE A 164 3.54 9.61 -2.92
C PHE A 164 4.81 10.41 -2.68
N LEU A 165 5.27 11.16 -3.69
CA LEU A 165 6.45 12.02 -3.57
C LEU A 165 6.29 13.05 -2.45
N SER A 166 5.14 13.72 -2.38
CA SER A 166 4.86 14.71 -1.34
C SER A 166 4.88 14.12 0.07
N GLN A 167 4.40 12.88 0.23
CA GLN A 167 4.45 12.18 1.52
C GLN A 167 5.88 11.82 1.92
N ASN A 168 6.70 11.31 1.00
CA ASN A 168 8.07 10.89 1.29
C ASN A 168 9.00 12.08 1.53
N VAL A 169 9.02 13.06 0.62
CA VAL A 169 9.77 14.31 0.81
C VAL A 169 9.28 15.03 2.04
N GLY A 170 7.97 15.02 2.25
CA GLY A 170 7.34 15.49 3.48
C GLY A 170 7.95 14.80 4.69
N GLY A 171 7.95 13.47 4.77
CA GLY A 171 8.55 12.73 5.88
C GLY A 171 9.98 13.16 6.16
N LEU A 172 10.84 13.10 5.15
CA LEU A 172 12.27 13.45 5.25
C LEU A 172 12.50 14.86 5.80
N LEU A 173 11.79 15.87 5.27
CA LEU A 173 11.92 17.25 5.74
C LEU A 173 11.41 17.42 7.18
N ARG A 174 10.37 16.67 7.57
CA ARG A 174 9.80 16.71 8.93
C ARG A 174 10.76 16.13 9.95
N ASP A 175 11.35 14.99 9.62
CA ASP A 175 12.27 14.28 10.50
C ASP A 175 13.55 15.10 10.71
N ASN A 176 14.04 15.76 9.66
CA ASN A 176 15.15 16.71 9.75
C ASN A 176 14.81 17.93 10.64
N ALA A 177 13.59 18.44 10.55
CA ALA A 177 13.14 19.62 11.32
C ALA A 177 12.65 19.29 12.75
N ARG A 178 12.64 18.01 13.16
CA ARG A 178 12.16 17.53 14.48
C ARG A 178 10.77 18.06 14.87
N VAL A 179 9.87 18.22 13.90
CA VAL A 179 8.52 18.74 14.13
C VAL A 179 7.68 17.69 14.87
N GLU A 180 7.01 18.08 15.95
CA GLU A 180 6.16 17.18 16.73
C GLU A 180 4.98 16.65 15.92
N ARG A 181 4.57 15.41 16.23
CA ARG A 181 3.44 14.75 15.55
C ARG A 181 2.13 15.34 16.04
N THR A 182 1.31 15.86 15.11
CA THR A 182 -0.04 16.31 15.41
C THR A 182 -0.92 15.16 15.92
N GLU A 183 -1.80 15.46 16.87
CA GLU A 183 -2.80 14.51 17.34
C GLU A 183 -3.71 14.01 16.20
N VAL A 184 -3.95 12.70 16.19
CA VAL A 184 -4.76 12.05 15.17
C VAL A 184 -6.22 12.00 15.62
N ARG A 185 -7.13 12.37 14.72
CA ARG A 185 -8.57 12.44 15.02
C ARG A 185 -9.20 11.05 15.12
N ARG A 186 -10.17 10.88 16.03
CA ARG A 186 -10.90 9.62 16.30
C ARG A 186 -11.52 8.95 15.06
N MET A 187 -11.92 9.73 14.05
CA MET A 187 -12.55 9.24 12.80
C MET A 187 -11.64 9.25 11.58
N GLN A 188 -10.34 9.52 11.75
CA GLN A 188 -9.43 9.74 10.62
C GLN A 188 -9.30 8.51 9.70
N SER A 189 -9.38 7.28 10.24
CA SER A 189 -9.35 6.06 9.43
C SER A 189 -10.48 5.98 8.41
N TRP A 190 -11.69 6.45 8.75
CA TRP A 190 -12.83 6.46 7.84
C TRP A 190 -12.74 7.56 6.79
N ILE A 191 -12.24 8.74 7.19
CA ILE A 191 -12.03 9.87 6.28
C ILE A 191 -11.02 9.51 5.18
N LEU A 192 -10.02 8.68 5.50
CA LEU A 192 -8.99 8.23 4.57
C LEU A 192 -9.39 6.98 3.76
N LEU A 193 -10.57 6.40 3.98
CA LEU A 193 -11.01 5.20 3.26
C LEU A 193 -11.00 5.39 1.72
N PRO A 194 -11.45 6.53 1.15
CA PRO A 194 -11.42 6.74 -0.29
C PRO A 194 -10.01 6.86 -0.89
N THR A 195 -8.98 7.05 -0.07
CA THR A 195 -7.57 7.11 -0.49
C THR A 195 -6.81 5.83 -0.16
N ASP A 196 -7.51 4.79 0.30
CA ASP A 196 -6.94 3.50 0.68
C ASP A 196 -6.66 2.65 -0.59
N PRO A 197 -5.42 2.19 -0.81
CA PRO A 197 -5.09 1.34 -1.96
C PRO A 197 -5.93 0.06 -2.03
N GLY A 198 -6.32 -0.49 -0.88
CA GLY A 198 -7.14 -1.68 -0.82
C GLY A 198 -8.58 -1.46 -1.30
N VAL A 199 -9.13 -0.26 -1.11
CA VAL A 199 -10.43 0.10 -1.69
C VAL A 199 -10.35 0.11 -3.22
N LEU A 200 -9.29 0.70 -3.78
CA LEU A 200 -9.05 0.68 -5.22
C LEU A 200 -8.93 -0.77 -5.75
N CYS A 201 -8.24 -1.67 -5.03
CA CYS A 201 -8.17 -3.08 -5.42
C CYS A 201 -9.57 -3.68 -5.61
N TRP A 202 -10.48 -3.47 -4.66
CA TRP A 202 -11.82 -4.05 -4.72
C TRP A 202 -12.75 -3.35 -5.73
N VAL A 203 -12.46 -2.10 -6.13
CA VAL A 203 -13.19 -1.44 -7.22
C VAL A 203 -13.05 -2.19 -8.55
N PHE A 204 -11.94 -2.92 -8.78
CA PHE A 204 -11.79 -3.75 -9.99
C PHE A 204 -12.89 -4.81 -10.14
N VAL A 205 -13.52 -5.29 -9.06
CA VAL A 205 -14.66 -6.22 -9.15
C VAL A 205 -15.82 -5.63 -9.97
N LEU A 206 -15.96 -4.30 -9.96
CA LEU A 206 -16.99 -3.58 -10.71
C LEU A 206 -16.68 -3.50 -12.21
N TRP A 207 -15.51 -3.93 -12.68
CA TRP A 207 -15.12 -3.81 -14.10
C TRP A 207 -16.12 -4.47 -15.05
N GLY A 208 -16.73 -5.58 -14.64
CA GLY A 208 -17.81 -6.24 -15.39
C GLY A 208 -19.07 -5.41 -15.56
N VAL A 209 -19.28 -4.38 -14.71
CA VAL A 209 -20.37 -3.42 -14.78
C VAL A 209 -19.77 -2.03 -14.93
N LEU A 210 -19.27 -1.75 -16.14
CA LEU A 210 -18.44 -0.59 -16.46
C LEU A 210 -18.95 0.77 -15.92
N PRO A 211 -20.26 1.11 -15.99
CA PRO A 211 -20.75 2.38 -15.42
C PRO A 211 -20.50 2.49 -13.92
N LEU A 212 -20.64 1.41 -13.16
CA LEU A 212 -20.37 1.39 -11.72
C LEU A 212 -18.88 1.51 -11.43
N PHE A 213 -18.03 0.83 -12.20
CA PHE A 213 -16.58 0.98 -12.10
C PHE A 213 -16.17 2.43 -12.33
N VAL A 214 -16.63 3.05 -13.42
CA VAL A 214 -16.27 4.43 -13.78
C VAL A 214 -16.74 5.41 -12.69
N ALA A 215 -17.98 5.27 -12.20
CA ALA A 215 -18.50 6.11 -11.13
C ALA A 215 -17.65 5.98 -9.85
N ALA A 216 -17.38 4.75 -9.40
CA ALA A 216 -16.56 4.51 -8.21
C ALA A 216 -15.13 5.06 -8.39
N TYR A 217 -14.49 4.78 -9.52
CA TYR A 217 -13.13 5.20 -9.82
C TYR A 217 -12.97 6.72 -9.86
N LEU A 218 -13.90 7.44 -10.51
CA LEU A 218 -13.87 8.90 -10.55
C LEU A 218 -14.16 9.53 -9.18
N LEU A 219 -15.04 8.92 -8.36
CA LEU A 219 -15.23 9.37 -6.97
C LEU A 219 -13.96 9.20 -6.14
N LEU A 220 -13.24 8.08 -6.28
CA LEU A 220 -11.93 7.90 -5.65
C LEU A 220 -10.92 8.95 -6.14
N MET A 221 -10.90 9.24 -7.44
CA MET A 221 -10.02 10.28 -8.01
C MET A 221 -10.29 11.64 -7.36
N LEU A 222 -11.55 12.08 -7.29
CA LEU A 222 -11.94 13.34 -6.67
C LEU A 222 -11.58 13.38 -5.18
N ALA A 223 -11.79 12.29 -4.46
CA ALA A 223 -11.41 12.20 -3.05
C ALA A 223 -9.89 12.30 -2.84
N ASN A 224 -9.09 11.69 -3.73
CA ASN A 224 -7.63 11.79 -3.70
C ASN A 224 -7.15 13.20 -4.05
N VAL A 225 -7.79 13.89 -5.01
CA VAL A 225 -7.49 15.31 -5.31
C VAL A 225 -7.73 16.18 -4.08
N ALA A 226 -8.91 16.03 -3.46
CA ALA A 226 -9.25 16.77 -2.25
C ALA A 226 -8.25 16.48 -1.13
N HIS A 227 -7.94 15.20 -0.88
CA HIS A 227 -6.96 14.78 0.11
C HIS A 227 -5.58 15.39 -0.13
N MET A 228 -5.09 15.34 -1.37
CA MET A 228 -3.80 15.91 -1.75
C MET A 228 -3.76 17.42 -1.51
N ILE A 229 -4.81 18.16 -1.89
CA ILE A 229 -4.90 19.61 -1.65
C ILE A 229 -4.87 19.92 -0.14
N PHE A 230 -5.68 19.22 0.67
CA PHE A 230 -5.70 19.43 2.11
C PHE A 230 -4.37 19.06 2.77
N SER A 231 -3.78 17.93 2.35
CA SER A 231 -2.49 17.46 2.85
C SER A 231 -1.37 18.45 2.51
N ALA A 232 -1.30 18.90 1.25
CA ALA A 232 -0.30 19.86 0.77
C ALA A 232 -0.43 21.23 1.47
N ARG A 233 -1.65 21.77 1.61
CA ARG A 233 -1.91 23.03 2.34
C ARG A 233 -1.46 22.95 3.79
N ARG A 234 -1.80 21.85 4.47
CA ARG A 234 -1.36 21.61 5.85
C ARG A 234 0.16 21.52 5.92
N ARG A 235 0.78 20.73 5.03
CA ARG A 235 2.23 20.51 4.98
C ARG A 235 3.00 21.82 4.74
N TRP A 236 2.50 22.66 3.84
CA TRP A 236 3.10 23.96 3.53
C TRP A 236 3.13 24.87 4.78
N ARG A 237 2.04 24.91 5.54
CA ARG A 237 1.97 25.69 6.79
C ARG A 237 2.92 25.14 7.86
N GLU A 238 2.91 23.82 8.09
CA GLU A 238 3.80 23.16 9.06
C GLU A 238 5.28 23.46 8.77
N LEU A 239 5.69 23.43 7.50
CA LEU A 239 7.08 23.71 7.10
C LEU A 239 7.43 25.19 7.18
N ALA A 240 6.48 26.10 6.90
CA ALA A 240 6.70 27.53 7.06
C ALA A 240 6.90 27.92 8.54
N GLU A 241 6.15 27.30 9.46
CA GLU A 241 6.29 27.50 10.90
C GLU A 241 7.57 26.85 11.46
N GLY A 242 7.96 25.68 10.93
CA GLY A 242 9.18 24.96 11.34
C GLY A 242 10.50 25.51 10.76
N GLY A 243 10.45 26.22 9.63
CA GLY A 243 11.61 26.78 8.95
C GLY A 243 12.12 28.13 9.47
N GLN A 244 11.52 28.68 10.54
CA GLN A 244 11.94 29.94 11.18
C GLN A 244 12.88 29.74 12.37
N ARG A 245 13.69 28.67 12.38
CA ARG A 245 14.72 28.43 13.41
C ARG A 245 16.12 28.52 12.83
#